data_AF-A0A934RZV0-F1
#
_entry.id   AF-A0A934RZV0-F1
#
_cell.length_a   1.000
_cell.length_b   1.000
_cell.length_c   1.000
_cell.angle_alpha   90.00
_cell.angle_beta   90.00
_cell.angle_gamma   90.00
#
_symmetry.space_group_name_H-M   'P 1'
#
loop_
_entity.id
_entity.type
_entity.pdbx_description
1 polymer ?
#
loop_
_entity_poly.entity_id
_entity_poly.type
_entity_poly.pdbx_seq_one_letter_code
_entity_poly.pdbx_strand_id
1 'polypeptide(L)'
;MTTQFASWESIIWNGEKAYQSAVGGSLAIVSPTRGRLVHFGSYGTGRNLLYSPTGLNKDFGGHRFWLGPQRIWNWPPPIDWERSQANCHLSGEALTLELPHTAPQFPRITRRYFWSGSKLACSCEWQPSATDHYAMHVLAVPRAERIKLRIQKSDSTPHGYLTIGLETNHPTSSPAIRTNDQNAIIDPSKVSSDGVKLGFPVQTICFESERGTLSMEHGIYSGLNSAEIDSAYRSQIWCSNDSEFTELEQISPVLEATSGEKVSHTIYLSATA
;
A
#
# COMPACT_ATOMS: atom_id res chain seq x y z
N MET A 1 22.89 10.79 -19.80
CA MET A 1 22.56 9.36 -19.74
C MET A 1 22.62 8.95 -18.29
N THR A 2 21.48 8.70 -17.68
CA THR A 2 21.38 8.40 -16.24
C THR A 2 21.49 6.89 -16.08
N THR A 3 22.52 6.43 -15.36
CA THR A 3 22.79 5.01 -15.11
C THR A 3 21.63 4.41 -14.32
N GLN A 4 20.90 3.46 -14.91
CA GLN A 4 19.93 2.64 -14.18
C GLN A 4 20.70 1.55 -13.42
N PHE A 5 20.30 1.27 -12.18
CA PHE A 5 20.94 0.28 -11.33
C PHE A 5 19.86 -0.56 -10.64
N ALA A 6 19.74 -1.82 -11.06
CA ALA A 6 18.77 -2.76 -10.50
C ALA A 6 19.17 -3.25 -9.10
N SER A 7 20.46 -3.19 -8.76
CA SER A 7 20.96 -3.50 -7.42
C SER A 7 20.51 -2.44 -6.41
N TRP A 8 20.43 -2.84 -5.14
CA TRP A 8 20.16 -1.93 -4.04
C TRP A 8 21.46 -1.32 -3.51
N GLU A 9 21.51 0.00 -3.44
CA GLU A 9 22.68 0.75 -2.99
C GLU A 9 22.37 1.53 -1.71
N SER A 10 23.28 1.50 -0.74
CA SER A 10 23.11 2.26 0.51
C SER A 10 23.29 3.75 0.24
N ILE A 11 22.40 4.56 0.80
CA ILE A 11 22.44 6.03 0.74
C ILE A 11 22.07 6.64 2.10
N ILE A 12 22.23 7.96 2.20
CA ILE A 12 21.62 8.76 3.26
C ILE A 12 20.45 9.52 2.64
N TRP A 13 19.25 9.27 3.14
CA TRP A 13 18.03 9.93 2.70
C TRP A 13 17.44 10.70 3.87
N ASN A 14 17.30 12.02 3.76
CA ASN A 14 16.79 12.88 4.86
C ASN A 14 17.48 12.65 6.21
N GLY A 15 18.79 12.39 6.20
CA GLY A 15 19.60 12.17 7.41
C GLY A 15 19.50 10.77 8.01
N GLU A 16 18.73 9.85 7.42
CA GLU A 16 18.65 8.44 7.84
C GLU A 16 19.30 7.51 6.81
N LYS A 17 19.85 6.39 7.28
CA LYS A 17 20.31 5.31 6.40
C LYS A 17 19.13 4.77 5.60
N ALA A 18 19.32 4.64 4.28
CA ALA A 18 18.33 4.08 3.38
C ALA A 18 19.02 3.29 2.26
N TYR A 19 18.23 2.63 1.43
CA TYR A 19 18.68 1.94 0.23
C TYR A 19 17.87 2.40 -0.96
N GLN A 20 18.53 2.67 -2.07
CA GLN A 20 17.89 3.05 -3.33
C GLN A 20 18.09 1.99 -4.41
N SER A 21 17.18 1.93 -5.37
CA SER A 21 17.30 1.13 -6.59
C SER A 21 16.47 1.76 -7.71
N ALA A 22 16.89 1.62 -8.97
CA ALA A 22 16.21 2.23 -10.11
C ALA A 22 16.16 1.32 -11.36
N VAL A 23 14.96 1.02 -11.84
CA VAL A 23 14.70 0.20 -13.03
C VAL A 23 13.55 0.78 -13.83
N GLY A 24 13.65 0.75 -15.17
CA GLY A 24 12.54 1.14 -16.04
C GLY A 24 12.10 2.60 -15.90
N GLY A 25 13.02 3.49 -15.49
CA GLY A 25 12.73 4.90 -15.23
C GLY A 25 12.04 5.18 -13.89
N SER A 26 11.79 4.16 -13.06
CA SER A 26 11.32 4.30 -11.68
C SER A 26 12.48 4.30 -10.69
N LEU A 27 12.36 5.05 -9.60
CA LEU A 27 13.27 5.09 -8.45
C LEU A 27 12.51 4.63 -7.22
N ALA A 28 13.11 3.74 -6.44
CA ALA A 28 12.62 3.27 -5.15
C ALA A 28 13.65 3.62 -4.07
N ILE A 29 13.19 4.14 -2.92
CA ILE A 29 14.02 4.31 -1.71
C ILE A 29 13.32 3.68 -0.53
N VAL A 30 14.03 2.78 0.15
CA VAL A 30 13.57 2.04 1.32
C VAL A 30 14.37 2.45 2.55
N SER A 31 13.68 2.81 3.63
CA SER A 31 14.27 3.18 4.91
C SER A 31 14.13 2.04 5.92
N PRO A 32 15.23 1.39 6.34
CA PRO A 32 15.23 0.47 7.47
C PRO A 32 14.79 1.12 8.77
N THR A 33 15.14 2.39 8.99
CA THR A 33 14.75 3.15 10.20
C THR A 33 13.22 3.22 10.33
N ARG A 34 12.51 3.36 9.21
CA ARG A 34 11.04 3.39 9.16
C ARG A 34 10.41 2.03 8.79
N GLY A 35 11.25 1.02 8.55
CA GLY A 35 10.85 -0.31 8.12
C GLY A 35 10.09 -0.35 6.77
N ARG A 36 10.25 0.61 5.85
CA ARG A 36 9.40 0.69 4.63
C ARG A 36 9.99 1.42 3.43
N LEU A 37 9.35 1.24 2.27
CA LEU A 37 9.50 2.11 1.10
C LEU A 37 8.97 3.52 1.44
N VAL A 38 9.83 4.52 1.31
CA VAL A 38 9.58 5.94 1.65
C VAL A 38 9.60 6.84 0.41
N HIS A 39 10.18 6.37 -0.68
CA HIS A 39 10.15 7.06 -1.97
C HIS A 39 9.81 6.08 -3.08
N PHE A 40 8.90 6.49 -3.95
CA PHE A 40 8.71 5.86 -5.24
C PHE A 40 8.26 6.90 -6.26
N GLY A 41 8.90 6.92 -7.42
CA GLY A 41 8.58 7.91 -8.46
C GLY A 41 9.52 7.84 -9.65
N SER A 42 9.46 8.84 -10.53
CA SER A 42 10.34 8.87 -11.71
C SER A 42 11.80 9.12 -11.31
N TYR A 43 12.70 8.26 -11.78
CA TYR A 43 14.15 8.41 -11.58
C TYR A 43 14.70 9.69 -12.20
N GLY A 44 14.19 10.08 -13.37
CA GLY A 44 14.69 11.26 -14.10
C GLY A 44 14.39 12.60 -13.40
N THR A 45 13.29 12.67 -12.65
CA THR A 45 12.85 13.92 -11.98
C THR A 45 13.14 13.91 -10.48
N GLY A 46 13.38 12.74 -9.88
CA GLY A 46 13.54 12.57 -8.43
C GLY A 46 12.26 12.83 -7.62
N ARG A 47 11.13 13.12 -8.29
CA ARG A 47 9.86 13.47 -7.62
C ARG A 47 9.29 12.26 -6.90
N ASN A 48 8.99 12.42 -5.62
CA ASN A 48 8.31 11.40 -4.83
C ASN A 48 6.80 11.42 -5.07
N LEU A 49 6.24 10.28 -5.47
CA LEU A 49 4.79 10.07 -5.57
C LEU A 49 4.19 9.54 -4.27
N LEU A 50 5.01 9.17 -3.28
CA LEU A 50 4.57 8.82 -1.93
C LEU A 50 4.61 10.05 -1.01
N TYR A 51 3.64 10.11 -0.10
CA TYR A 51 3.70 11.01 1.05
C TYR A 51 4.70 10.42 2.05
N SER A 52 5.78 11.14 2.30
CA SER A 52 6.82 10.72 3.25
C SER A 52 7.38 11.94 3.99
N PRO A 53 6.70 12.40 5.05
CA PRO A 53 7.06 13.59 5.80
C PRO A 53 8.36 13.40 6.57
N THR A 54 8.88 14.50 7.07
CA THR A 54 10.05 14.56 7.95
C THR A 54 9.63 15.06 9.34
N GLY A 55 10.56 15.06 10.30
CA GLY A 55 10.29 15.57 11.66
C GLY A 55 9.39 14.66 12.49
N LEU A 56 8.48 15.25 13.26
CA LEU A 56 7.62 14.54 14.24
C LEU A 56 6.65 13.54 13.60
N ASN A 57 6.24 13.79 12.36
CA ASN A 57 5.29 12.94 11.64
C ASN A 57 5.98 11.91 10.72
N LYS A 58 7.30 11.75 10.80
CA LYS A 58 8.08 10.94 9.84
C LYS A 58 7.61 9.49 9.68
N ASP A 59 6.94 8.93 10.69
CA ASP A 59 6.46 7.55 10.63
C ASP A 59 5.13 7.41 9.87
N PHE A 60 4.43 8.51 9.61
CA PHE A 60 3.20 8.53 8.82
C PHE A 60 3.54 8.66 7.34
N GLY A 61 3.36 7.59 6.57
CA GLY A 61 3.53 7.64 5.12
C GLY A 61 4.23 6.44 4.51
N GLY A 62 4.58 6.57 3.24
CA GLY A 62 5.23 5.55 2.44
C GLY A 62 4.34 4.32 2.20
N HIS A 63 4.98 3.15 2.08
CA HIS A 63 4.33 1.85 1.99
C HIS A 63 4.16 1.22 3.37
N ARG A 64 2.94 1.19 3.87
CA ARG A 64 2.55 0.48 5.10
C ARG A 64 1.98 -0.88 4.76
N PHE A 65 2.04 -1.75 5.75
CA PHE A 65 1.46 -3.08 5.68
C PHE A 65 0.88 -3.44 7.04
N TRP A 66 -0.38 -3.85 7.05
CA TRP A 66 -1.11 -4.30 8.22
C TRP A 66 -1.78 -5.64 7.95
N LEU A 67 -2.03 -6.40 9.01
CA LEU A 67 -2.82 -7.62 8.95
C LEU A 67 -4.20 -7.37 9.56
N GLY A 68 -5.26 -7.76 8.85
CA GLY A 68 -6.63 -7.70 9.34
C GLY A 68 -7.11 -9.01 9.97
N PRO A 69 -8.40 -9.07 10.39
CA PRO A 69 -9.36 -7.96 10.36
C PRO A 69 -9.05 -6.85 11.37
N GLN A 70 -9.33 -5.59 11.05
CA GLN A 70 -8.99 -4.45 11.92
C GLN A 70 -9.55 -4.58 13.34
N ARG A 71 -10.70 -5.25 13.53
CA ARG A 71 -11.31 -5.52 14.83
C ARG A 71 -10.42 -6.32 15.82
N ILE A 72 -9.34 -6.95 15.36
CA ILE A 72 -8.44 -7.73 16.22
C ILE A 72 -7.33 -6.88 16.85
N TRP A 73 -7.21 -5.62 16.45
CA TRP A 73 -6.25 -4.68 17.03
C TRP A 73 -6.92 -3.33 17.30
N ASN A 74 -6.47 -2.65 18.36
CA ASN A 74 -6.90 -1.28 18.64
C ASN A 74 -6.06 -0.32 17.81
N TRP A 75 -6.66 0.74 17.29
CA TRP A 75 -5.87 1.80 16.65
C TRP A 75 -4.95 2.48 17.69
N PRO A 76 -3.67 2.72 17.38
CA PRO A 76 -2.98 2.40 16.13
C PRO A 76 -2.54 0.92 16.02
N PRO A 77 -2.30 0.40 14.80
CA PRO A 77 -1.75 -0.95 14.61
C PRO A 77 -0.50 -1.20 15.46
N PRO A 78 -0.13 -2.47 15.69
CA PRO A 78 1.09 -2.84 16.41
C PRO A 78 2.29 -1.99 16.02
N ILE A 79 2.98 -1.45 17.02
CA ILE A 79 4.09 -0.50 16.83
C ILE A 79 5.17 -1.06 15.90
N ASP A 80 5.39 -2.37 15.95
CA ASP A 80 6.33 -3.08 15.09
C ASP A 80 6.03 -2.96 13.60
N TRP A 81 4.74 -2.87 13.26
CA TRP A 81 4.29 -2.75 11.88
C TRP A 81 4.39 -1.31 11.38
N GLU A 82 4.24 -0.34 12.30
CA GLU A 82 4.00 1.05 11.98
C GLU A 82 5.15 2.03 12.31
N ARG A 83 6.00 1.76 13.30
CA ARG A 83 6.99 2.76 13.77
C ARG A 83 8.35 2.16 14.16
N SER A 84 8.58 0.88 13.87
CA SER A 84 9.80 0.20 14.29
C SER A 84 10.86 0.14 13.19
N GLN A 85 12.11 0.30 13.62
CA GLN A 85 13.28 0.03 12.79
C GLN A 85 13.38 -1.46 12.48
N ALA A 86 13.68 -1.78 11.22
CA ALA A 86 13.82 -3.14 10.73
C ALA A 86 15.30 -3.57 10.67
N ASN A 87 15.54 -4.86 10.87
CA ASN A 87 16.79 -5.48 10.44
C ASN A 87 16.78 -5.60 8.92
N CYS A 88 17.76 -4.97 8.27
CA CYS A 88 17.82 -4.87 6.82
C CYS A 88 19.02 -5.64 6.26
N HIS A 89 18.77 -6.50 5.28
CA HIS A 89 19.80 -7.23 4.56
C HIS A 89 19.42 -7.44 3.10
N LEU A 90 20.43 -7.71 2.26
CA LEU A 90 20.22 -8.11 0.87
C LEU A 90 20.13 -9.64 0.80
N SER A 91 19.15 -10.14 0.07
CA SER A 91 18.97 -11.57 -0.22
C SER A 91 18.82 -11.73 -1.73
N GLY A 92 19.93 -12.05 -2.40
CA GLY A 92 20.03 -11.93 -3.86
C GLY A 92 19.80 -10.49 -4.31
N GLU A 93 18.85 -10.29 -5.22
CA GLU A 93 18.46 -8.97 -5.74
C GLU A 93 17.40 -8.26 -4.89
N ALA A 94 16.89 -8.92 -3.85
CA ALA A 94 15.85 -8.36 -2.98
C ALA A 94 16.44 -7.66 -1.76
N LEU A 95 15.90 -6.49 -1.43
CA LEU A 95 16.09 -5.84 -0.14
C LEU A 95 15.03 -6.38 0.84
N THR A 96 15.50 -6.99 1.93
CA THR A 96 14.64 -7.60 2.94
C THR A 96 14.69 -6.82 4.25
N LEU A 97 13.51 -6.52 4.79
CA LEU A 97 13.31 -5.87 6.08
C LEU A 97 12.58 -6.84 7.01
N GLU A 98 13.25 -7.26 8.08
CA GLU A 98 12.63 -8.02 9.15
C GLU A 98 12.19 -7.06 10.25
N LEU A 99 10.88 -6.92 10.43
CA LEU A 99 10.34 -6.07 11.48
C LEU A 99 10.53 -6.74 12.86
N PRO A 100 10.67 -5.95 13.93
CA PRO A 100 10.65 -6.49 15.29
C PRO A 100 9.36 -7.26 15.58
N HIS A 101 9.39 -8.06 16.65
CA HIS A 101 8.26 -8.88 17.08
C HIS A 101 8.14 -8.81 18.60
N THR A 102 7.78 -7.62 19.07
CA THR A 102 7.59 -7.23 20.46
C THR A 102 6.18 -7.54 20.98
N ALA A 103 5.20 -7.68 20.07
CA ALA A 103 3.83 -8.05 20.38
C ALA A 103 3.54 -9.51 19.94
N PRO A 104 3.80 -10.53 20.79
CA PRO A 104 3.78 -11.94 20.40
C PRO A 104 2.40 -12.48 20.00
N GLN A 105 1.32 -11.76 20.30
CA GLN A 105 -0.03 -12.08 19.87
C GLN A 105 -0.27 -11.78 18.38
N PHE A 106 0.63 -11.04 17.74
CA PHE A 106 0.58 -10.70 16.34
C PHE A 106 1.73 -11.37 15.61
N PRO A 107 1.56 -11.85 14.37
CA PRO A 107 2.65 -12.53 13.69
C PRO A 107 3.79 -11.57 13.32
N ARG A 108 5.00 -12.12 13.27
CA ARG A 108 6.17 -11.42 12.73
C ARG A 108 5.96 -11.15 11.23
N ILE A 109 6.34 -9.96 10.80
CA ILE A 109 6.25 -9.51 9.41
C ILE A 109 7.65 -9.30 8.83
N THR A 110 7.87 -9.82 7.63
CA THR A 110 9.04 -9.56 6.81
C THR A 110 8.58 -8.86 5.53
N ARG A 111 9.20 -7.73 5.17
CA ARG A 111 8.94 -7.02 3.91
C ARG A 111 10.09 -7.26 2.94
N ARG A 112 9.79 -7.46 1.66
CA ARG A 112 10.77 -7.69 0.60
C ARG A 112 10.47 -6.79 -0.59
N TYR A 113 11.51 -6.12 -1.09
CA TYR A 113 11.44 -5.24 -2.25
C TYR A 113 12.38 -5.75 -3.32
N PHE A 114 11.85 -6.04 -4.51
CA PHE A 114 12.63 -6.52 -5.65
C PHE A 114 11.96 -6.11 -6.96
N TRP A 115 12.75 -6.00 -8.02
CA TRP A 115 12.21 -5.68 -9.34
C TRP A 115 11.68 -6.93 -10.04
N SER A 116 10.49 -6.83 -10.61
CA SER A 116 9.88 -7.82 -11.50
C SER A 116 9.67 -7.16 -12.86
N GLY A 117 10.65 -7.34 -13.76
CA GLY A 117 10.75 -6.52 -14.97
C GLY A 117 10.90 -5.04 -14.62
N SER A 118 10.00 -4.20 -15.12
CA SER A 118 10.00 -2.75 -14.85
C SER A 118 9.15 -2.32 -13.65
N LYS A 119 8.61 -3.28 -12.88
CA LYS A 119 7.74 -3.01 -11.73
C LYS A 119 8.45 -3.35 -10.43
N LEU A 120 8.26 -2.55 -9.39
CA LEU A 120 8.73 -2.88 -8.05
C LEU A 120 7.72 -3.80 -7.37
N ALA A 121 8.11 -5.04 -7.11
CA ALA A 121 7.36 -5.95 -6.27
C ALA A 121 7.58 -5.56 -4.79
N CYS A 122 6.49 -5.26 -4.09
CA CYS A 122 6.47 -5.00 -2.66
C CYS A 122 5.77 -6.18 -1.98
N SER A 123 6.55 -7.13 -1.49
CA SER A 123 6.03 -8.36 -0.87
C SER A 123 6.11 -8.28 0.64
N CYS A 124 5.10 -8.83 1.32
CA CYS A 124 5.10 -9.00 2.76
C CYS A 124 4.82 -10.46 3.09
N GLU A 125 5.64 -11.04 3.93
CA GLU A 125 5.53 -12.40 4.44
C GLU A 125 5.22 -12.35 5.94
N TRP A 126 4.37 -13.26 6.42
CA TRP A 126 4.14 -13.45 7.84
C TRP A 126 3.99 -14.92 8.17
N GLN A 127 4.28 -15.24 9.42
CA GLN A 127 3.94 -16.56 9.93
C GLN A 127 2.46 -16.60 10.28
N PRO A 128 1.79 -17.73 10.01
CA PRO A 128 0.38 -17.90 10.35
C PRO A 128 0.24 -17.95 11.86
N SER A 129 -0.87 -17.41 12.38
CA SER A 129 -1.22 -17.48 13.79
C SER A 129 -2.47 -18.33 13.99
N ALA A 130 -2.94 -18.49 15.23
CA ALA A 130 -4.24 -19.12 15.50
C ALA A 130 -5.43 -18.34 14.92
N THR A 131 -5.21 -17.10 14.46
CA THR A 131 -6.21 -16.26 13.83
C THR A 131 -5.89 -16.07 12.36
N ASP A 132 -6.93 -16.21 11.55
CA ASP A 132 -6.91 -15.91 10.13
C ASP A 132 -6.66 -14.43 9.86
N HIS A 133 -5.81 -14.15 8.87
CA HIS A 133 -5.45 -12.79 8.49
C HIS A 133 -5.65 -12.55 7.00
N TYR A 134 -6.04 -11.33 6.67
CA TYR A 134 -5.80 -10.78 5.34
C TYR A 134 -4.69 -9.73 5.42
N ALA A 135 -3.88 -9.66 4.38
CA ALA A 135 -2.91 -8.60 4.16
C ALA A 135 -3.60 -7.33 3.67
N MET A 136 -3.12 -6.19 4.13
CA MET A 136 -3.49 -4.87 3.63
C MET A 136 -2.21 -4.10 3.34
N HIS A 137 -1.88 -3.95 2.07
CA HIS A 137 -0.85 -3.01 1.64
C HIS A 137 -1.47 -1.63 1.50
N VAL A 138 -0.83 -0.62 2.10
CA VAL A 138 -1.32 0.77 2.09
C VAL A 138 -0.23 1.69 1.57
N LEU A 139 -0.46 2.36 0.46
CA LEU A 139 0.39 3.45 -0.02
C LEU A 139 -0.21 4.78 0.40
N ALA A 140 0.52 5.54 1.21
CA ALA A 140 0.19 6.94 1.44
C ALA A 140 0.75 7.77 0.28
N VAL A 141 -0.14 8.39 -0.49
CA VAL A 141 0.21 9.36 -1.54
C VAL A 141 -0.10 10.77 -1.04
N PRO A 142 0.67 11.81 -1.45
CA PRO A 142 0.34 13.19 -1.08
C PRO A 142 -1.11 13.46 -1.46
N ARG A 143 -1.80 14.28 -0.68
CA ARG A 143 -3.20 14.61 -0.95
C ARG A 143 -3.36 14.96 -2.43
N ALA A 144 -4.06 14.07 -3.13
CA ALA A 144 -4.18 14.14 -4.57
C ALA A 144 -5.03 15.33 -4.95
N GLU A 145 -4.73 15.96 -6.08
CA GLU A 145 -5.74 16.76 -6.77
C GLU A 145 -6.81 15.84 -7.38
N ARG A 146 -6.40 14.68 -7.91
CA ARG A 146 -7.29 13.70 -8.55
C ARG A 146 -6.77 12.27 -8.39
N ILE A 147 -7.68 11.34 -8.13
CA ILE A 147 -7.39 9.90 -8.18
C ILE A 147 -8.30 9.28 -9.21
N LYS A 148 -7.74 8.48 -10.12
CA LYS A 148 -8.46 7.88 -11.23
C LYS A 148 -8.48 6.37 -11.08
N LEU A 149 -9.69 5.81 -11.02
CA LEU A 149 -9.89 4.37 -10.99
C LEU A 149 -10.77 3.95 -12.14
N ARG A 150 -10.64 2.69 -12.56
CA ARG A 150 -11.62 2.09 -13.44
C ARG A 150 -12.84 1.70 -12.60
N ILE A 151 -14.03 1.87 -13.15
CA ILE A 151 -15.23 1.35 -12.51
C ILE A 151 -15.68 0.07 -13.21
N GLN A 152 -16.16 -0.89 -12.43
CA GLN A 152 -16.81 -2.08 -12.93
C GLN A 152 -18.20 -2.15 -12.30
N LYS A 153 -19.21 -1.70 -13.05
CA LYS A 153 -20.59 -1.70 -12.59
C LYS A 153 -21.13 -3.14 -12.55
N SER A 154 -21.88 -3.47 -11.51
CA SER A 154 -22.63 -4.72 -11.37
C SER A 154 -23.98 -4.44 -10.73
N ASP A 155 -24.87 -5.44 -10.69
CA ASP A 155 -26.15 -5.33 -9.96
C ASP A 155 -25.92 -5.01 -8.46
N SER A 156 -24.84 -5.55 -7.88
CA SER A 156 -24.45 -5.30 -6.49
C SER A 156 -23.70 -3.98 -6.27
N THR A 157 -23.11 -3.39 -7.32
CA THR A 157 -22.48 -2.05 -7.30
C THR A 157 -22.80 -1.28 -8.59
N PRO A 158 -23.98 -0.65 -8.68
CA PRO A 158 -24.39 0.04 -9.90
C PRO A 158 -23.50 1.25 -10.24
N HIS A 159 -22.81 1.80 -9.25
CA HIS A 159 -21.82 2.87 -9.43
C HIS A 159 -20.40 2.35 -9.68
N GLY A 160 -20.20 1.03 -9.60
CA GLY A 160 -18.90 0.34 -9.70
C GLY A 160 -17.97 0.53 -8.50
N TYR A 161 -18.50 1.06 -7.39
CA TYR A 161 -17.83 1.19 -6.10
C TYR A 161 -18.88 1.18 -4.97
N LEU A 162 -18.41 1.04 -3.73
CA LEU A 162 -19.22 1.24 -2.52
C LEU A 162 -18.49 2.10 -1.48
N THR A 163 -19.23 2.68 -0.55
CA THR A 163 -18.66 3.29 0.66
C THR A 163 -18.49 2.21 1.72
N ILE A 164 -17.27 2.07 2.24
CA ILE A 164 -16.92 1.11 3.29
C ILE A 164 -17.09 1.79 4.64
N GLY A 165 -18.05 1.31 5.43
CA GLY A 165 -18.19 1.67 6.84
C GLY A 165 -17.60 0.60 7.77
N LEU A 166 -17.43 0.94 9.05
CA LEU A 166 -17.04 -0.04 10.08
C LEU A 166 -18.15 -1.08 10.32
N GLU A 167 -19.42 -0.68 10.16
CA GLU A 167 -20.57 -1.54 10.48
C GLU A 167 -21.36 -1.98 9.24
N THR A 168 -21.45 -1.13 8.21
CA THR A 168 -22.24 -1.42 7.01
C THR A 168 -21.61 -0.80 5.76
N ASN A 169 -21.67 -1.55 4.65
CA ASN A 169 -21.30 -1.07 3.33
C ASN A 169 -22.54 -0.50 2.65
N HIS A 170 -22.44 0.70 2.09
CA HIS A 170 -23.56 1.33 1.39
C HIS A 170 -23.18 1.72 -0.04
N PRO A 171 -23.97 1.34 -1.05
CA PRO A 171 -23.86 1.91 -2.38
C PRO A 171 -24.41 3.35 -2.32
N THR A 172 -23.54 4.31 -2.05
CA THR A 172 -23.91 5.73 -1.96
C THR A 172 -23.13 6.58 -2.94
N SER A 173 -23.80 7.59 -3.49
CA SER A 173 -23.13 8.68 -4.19
C SER A 173 -22.39 9.53 -3.15
N SER A 174 -21.08 9.73 -3.34
CA SER A 174 -20.33 10.73 -2.59
C SER A 174 -20.13 11.97 -3.45
N PRO A 175 -20.33 13.19 -2.93
CA PRO A 175 -20.06 14.42 -3.70
C PRO A 175 -18.59 14.56 -4.09
N ALA A 176 -17.70 13.82 -3.42
CA ALA A 176 -16.28 13.73 -3.75
C ALA A 176 -15.97 12.86 -4.97
N ILE A 177 -16.95 12.13 -5.50
CA ILE A 177 -16.73 11.18 -6.58
C ILE A 177 -17.55 11.60 -7.80
N ARG A 178 -16.86 11.73 -8.92
CA ARG A 178 -17.49 11.86 -10.23
C ARG A 178 -17.22 10.59 -11.01
N THR A 179 -18.26 9.89 -11.40
CA THR A 179 -18.14 8.71 -12.27
C THR A 179 -18.56 9.06 -13.69
N ASN A 180 -17.91 8.44 -14.67
CA ASN A 180 -18.45 8.21 -16.01
C ASN A 180 -18.58 6.71 -16.23
N ASP A 181 -18.85 6.22 -17.44
CA ASP A 181 -19.04 4.79 -17.67
C ASP A 181 -17.80 3.92 -17.50
N GLN A 182 -16.61 4.52 -17.48
CA GLN A 182 -15.34 3.79 -17.44
C GLN A 182 -14.49 4.09 -16.21
N ASN A 183 -14.64 5.28 -15.62
CA ASN A 183 -13.75 5.74 -14.57
C ASN A 183 -14.50 6.43 -13.43
N ALA A 184 -13.94 6.33 -12.23
CA ALA A 184 -14.22 7.18 -11.09
C ALA A 184 -13.07 8.18 -10.93
N ILE A 185 -13.42 9.45 -10.75
CA ILE A 185 -12.51 10.52 -10.36
C ILE A 185 -12.88 10.93 -8.95
N ILE A 186 -11.94 10.73 -8.03
CA ILE A 186 -12.09 11.19 -6.64
C ILE A 186 -11.41 12.55 -6.52
N ASP A 187 -12.14 13.50 -5.94
CA ASP A 187 -11.70 14.85 -5.60
C ASP A 187 -11.63 14.97 -4.06
N PRO A 188 -10.45 14.75 -3.45
CA PRO A 188 -10.29 14.80 -2.00
C PRO A 188 -10.66 16.13 -1.36
N SER A 189 -10.79 17.23 -2.12
CA SER A 189 -11.23 18.54 -1.60
C SER A 189 -12.71 18.58 -1.22
N LYS A 190 -13.49 17.63 -1.71
CA LYS A 190 -14.95 17.54 -1.49
C LYS A 190 -15.35 16.48 -0.45
N VAL A 191 -14.37 15.83 0.16
CA VAL A 191 -14.59 14.87 1.25
C VAL A 191 -14.82 15.65 2.55
N SER A 192 -15.58 15.10 3.50
CA SER A 192 -15.70 15.67 4.84
C SER A 192 -14.41 15.51 5.65
N SER A 193 -14.33 16.18 6.81
CA SER A 193 -13.28 15.98 7.82
C SER A 193 -13.22 14.53 8.30
N ASP A 194 -14.39 13.89 8.46
CA ASP A 194 -14.48 12.50 8.93
C ASP A 194 -13.93 11.48 7.91
N GLY A 195 -13.71 11.92 6.68
CA GLY A 195 -13.19 11.10 5.61
C GLY A 195 -14.23 10.21 4.95
N VAL A 196 -13.79 9.53 3.90
CA VAL A 196 -14.54 8.50 3.20
C VAL A 196 -13.61 7.35 2.88
N LYS A 197 -14.08 6.13 3.09
CA LYS A 197 -13.44 4.92 2.61
C LYS A 197 -14.26 4.30 1.49
N LEU A 198 -13.62 4.02 0.37
CA LEU A 198 -14.25 3.56 -0.86
C LEU A 198 -13.68 2.21 -1.24
N GLY A 199 -14.57 1.29 -1.60
CA GLY A 199 -14.22 -0.06 -2.04
C GLY A 199 -14.52 -0.27 -3.52
N PHE A 200 -13.59 -0.93 -4.21
CA PHE A 200 -13.68 -1.28 -5.63
C PHE A 200 -13.30 -2.75 -5.85
N PRO A 201 -13.90 -3.43 -6.85
CA PRO A 201 -13.42 -4.73 -7.29
C PRO A 201 -11.90 -4.74 -7.53
N VAL A 202 -11.26 -5.89 -7.34
CA VAL A 202 -9.81 -6.04 -7.54
C VAL A 202 -9.40 -5.45 -8.88
N GLN A 203 -8.55 -4.43 -8.83
CA GLN A 203 -8.06 -3.73 -10.01
C GLN A 203 -6.75 -3.01 -9.72
N THR A 204 -6.12 -2.51 -10.78
CA THR A 204 -5.04 -1.52 -10.65
C THR A 204 -5.60 -0.18 -10.18
N ILE A 205 -5.01 0.38 -9.13
CA ILE A 205 -5.29 1.75 -8.68
C ILE A 205 -4.27 2.70 -9.33
N CYS A 206 -4.73 3.73 -10.01
CA CYS A 206 -3.88 4.76 -10.64
C CYS A 206 -4.03 6.10 -9.91
N PHE A 207 -2.92 6.60 -9.36
CA PHE A 207 -2.83 7.95 -8.80
C PHE A 207 -2.14 8.86 -9.81
N GLU A 208 -2.80 9.93 -10.21
CA GLU A 208 -2.30 10.92 -11.17
C GLU A 208 -2.08 12.26 -10.45
N SER A 209 -0.91 12.86 -10.62
CA SER A 209 -0.59 14.17 -10.05
C SER A 209 0.32 14.96 -11.00
N GLU A 210 0.55 16.23 -10.71
CA GLU A 210 1.56 17.03 -11.42
C GLU A 210 2.99 16.45 -11.29
N ARG A 211 3.21 15.55 -10.34
CA ARG A 211 4.50 14.88 -10.11
C ARG A 211 4.70 13.63 -10.98
N GLY A 212 3.64 13.14 -11.62
CA GLY A 212 3.63 11.92 -12.41
C GLY A 212 2.48 10.99 -12.03
N THR A 213 2.53 9.77 -12.57
CA THR A 213 1.53 8.72 -12.34
C THR A 213 2.13 7.57 -11.54
N LEU A 214 1.41 7.11 -10.51
CA LEU A 214 1.69 5.91 -9.74
C LEU A 214 0.61 4.87 -10.05
N SER A 215 1.00 3.66 -10.42
CA SER A 215 0.07 2.53 -10.52
C SER A 215 0.40 1.46 -9.48
N MET A 216 -0.63 1.00 -8.77
CA MET A 216 -0.57 -0.04 -7.76
C MET A 216 -1.44 -1.22 -8.18
N GLU A 217 -0.79 -2.33 -8.53
CA GLU A 217 -1.43 -3.55 -9.00
C GLU A 217 -1.48 -4.58 -7.87
N HIS A 218 -2.58 -5.32 -7.82
CA HIS A 218 -2.65 -6.53 -7.00
C HIS A 218 -1.69 -7.58 -7.58
N GLY A 219 -0.92 -8.24 -6.72
CA GLY A 219 0.03 -9.25 -7.12
C GLY A 219 -0.30 -10.64 -6.59
N ILE A 220 0.71 -11.49 -6.55
CA ILE A 220 0.55 -12.87 -6.08
C ILE A 220 0.44 -12.96 -4.56
N TYR A 221 -0.15 -14.04 -4.08
CA TYR A 221 -0.16 -14.41 -2.66
C TYR A 221 0.13 -15.90 -2.50
N SER A 222 0.60 -16.29 -1.31
CA SER A 222 0.75 -17.69 -0.89
C SER A 222 -0.09 -17.96 0.36
N GLY A 223 -0.68 -19.16 0.45
CA GLY A 223 -1.60 -19.56 1.50
C GLY A 223 -2.86 -20.23 0.96
N LEU A 224 -3.59 -20.91 1.84
CA LEU A 224 -4.92 -21.43 1.53
C LEU A 224 -5.94 -20.32 1.69
N ASN A 225 -6.80 -20.15 0.69
CA ASN A 225 -7.91 -19.21 0.79
C ASN A 225 -9.02 -19.84 1.64
N SER A 226 -9.15 -19.41 2.90
CA SER A 226 -10.06 -20.03 3.87
C SER A 226 -11.47 -19.47 3.84
N ALA A 227 -11.62 -18.23 3.40
CA ALA A 227 -12.90 -17.57 3.25
C ALA A 227 -12.79 -16.43 2.24
N GLU A 228 -13.84 -16.26 1.43
CA GLU A 228 -14.13 -14.95 0.86
C GLU A 228 -14.58 -14.06 2.02
N ILE A 229 -13.70 -13.19 2.52
CA ILE A 229 -14.18 -12.06 3.32
C ILE A 229 -15.24 -11.33 2.51
N ASP A 230 -16.31 -10.96 3.21
CA ASP A 230 -17.31 -10.01 2.77
C ASP A 230 -16.64 -8.75 2.23
N SER A 231 -16.43 -8.75 0.92
CA SER A 231 -16.36 -7.64 -0.02
C SER A 231 -15.47 -8.10 -1.17
N ALA A 232 -16.06 -8.31 -2.34
CA ALA A 232 -15.34 -8.33 -3.62
C ALA A 232 -14.47 -7.06 -3.85
N TYR A 233 -14.48 -6.12 -2.90
CA TYR A 233 -13.95 -4.77 -2.95
C TYR A 233 -12.58 -4.64 -2.26
N ARG A 234 -11.59 -5.37 -2.79
CA ARG A 234 -10.24 -5.47 -2.22
C ARG A 234 -9.27 -4.38 -2.67
N SER A 235 -9.68 -3.52 -3.60
CA SER A 235 -8.97 -2.29 -3.93
C SER A 235 -9.70 -1.14 -3.25
N GLN A 236 -9.06 -0.45 -2.31
CA GLN A 236 -9.72 0.55 -1.48
C GLN A 236 -8.99 1.89 -1.49
N ILE A 237 -9.73 2.96 -1.24
CA ILE A 237 -9.19 4.29 -1.08
C ILE A 237 -9.77 4.90 0.18
N TRP A 238 -8.91 5.43 1.05
CA TRP A 238 -9.32 6.29 2.15
C TRP A 238 -8.76 7.70 1.97
N CYS A 239 -9.63 8.70 2.08
CA CYS A 239 -9.24 10.11 2.04
C CYS A 239 -10.07 10.92 3.04
N SER A 240 -9.52 12.01 3.57
CA SER A 240 -10.17 12.95 4.48
C SER A 240 -9.73 14.38 4.17
N ASN A 241 -10.61 15.36 4.44
CA ASN A 241 -10.27 16.77 4.30
C ASN A 241 -9.22 17.27 5.30
N ASP A 242 -9.03 16.56 6.41
CA ASP A 242 -8.08 16.94 7.46
C ASP A 242 -6.76 16.17 7.36
N SER A 243 -6.66 15.24 6.39
CA SER A 243 -5.45 14.46 6.13
C SER A 243 -4.53 15.14 5.10
N GLU A 244 -3.22 15.06 5.32
CA GLU A 244 -2.19 15.49 4.37
C GLU A 244 -1.96 14.48 3.23
N PHE A 245 -2.56 13.29 3.33
CA PHE A 245 -2.38 12.20 2.38
C PHE A 245 -3.69 11.45 2.10
N THR A 246 -3.67 10.69 1.02
CA THR A 246 -4.69 9.70 0.67
C THR A 246 -4.07 8.31 0.76
N GLU A 247 -4.82 7.33 1.25
CA GLU A 247 -4.41 5.94 1.32
C GLU A 247 -4.95 5.18 0.11
N LEU A 248 -4.06 4.52 -0.62
CA LEU A 248 -4.39 3.53 -1.65
C LEU A 248 -4.13 2.16 -1.06
N GLU A 249 -5.15 1.30 -1.03
CA GLU A 249 -5.07 0.00 -0.38
C GLU A 249 -5.30 -1.14 -1.36
N GLN A 250 -4.50 -2.19 -1.22
CA GLN A 250 -4.75 -3.50 -1.86
C GLN A 250 -4.77 -4.57 -0.78
N ILE A 251 -5.88 -5.31 -0.75
CA ILE A 251 -6.18 -6.30 0.28
C ILE A 251 -6.10 -7.71 -0.31
N SER A 252 -5.50 -8.65 0.39
CA SER A 252 -5.53 -10.06 0.01
C SER A 252 -6.88 -10.71 0.35
N PRO A 253 -7.23 -11.88 -0.19
CA PRO A 253 -8.19 -12.75 0.49
C PRO A 253 -7.71 -13.12 1.91
N VAL A 254 -8.57 -13.77 2.70
CA VAL A 254 -8.10 -14.38 3.94
C VAL A 254 -7.15 -15.51 3.59
N LEU A 255 -5.97 -15.46 4.18
CA LEU A 255 -4.95 -16.47 3.97
C LEU A 255 -4.80 -17.27 5.26
N GLU A 256 -5.31 -18.49 5.21
CA GLU A 256 -4.88 -19.55 6.11
C GLU A 256 -3.53 -20.09 5.64
N ALA A 257 -2.84 -20.71 6.57
CA ALA A 257 -1.67 -21.48 6.20
C ALA A 257 -1.80 -22.92 6.60
N THR A 258 -1.21 -23.74 5.74
CA THR A 258 -0.72 -25.06 6.05
C THR A 258 0.35 -24.97 7.15
N SER A 259 0.28 -25.89 8.11
CA SER A 259 1.17 -25.91 9.28
C SER A 259 2.64 -25.73 8.88
N GLY A 260 3.29 -24.69 9.41
CA GLY A 260 4.71 -24.41 9.22
C GLY A 260 5.08 -23.61 7.97
N GLU A 261 4.15 -23.32 7.06
CA GLU A 261 4.43 -22.54 5.86
C GLU A 261 4.18 -21.04 6.09
N LYS A 262 5.03 -20.19 5.50
CA LYS A 262 4.80 -18.74 5.49
C LYS A 262 3.75 -18.38 4.45
N VAL A 263 2.89 -17.45 4.81
CA VAL A 263 1.96 -16.80 3.89
C VAL A 263 2.54 -15.48 3.43
N SER A 264 2.15 -15.05 2.24
CA SER A 264 2.65 -13.82 1.64
C SER A 264 1.60 -13.15 0.78
N HIS A 265 1.73 -11.84 0.64
CA HIS A 265 0.98 -11.05 -0.34
C HIS A 265 1.94 -10.03 -0.96
N THR A 266 1.78 -9.82 -2.25
CA THR A 266 2.62 -8.92 -3.04
C THR A 266 1.74 -7.94 -3.80
N ILE A 267 2.20 -6.71 -3.90
CA ILE A 267 1.70 -5.72 -4.85
C ILE A 267 2.82 -5.34 -5.83
N TYR A 268 2.45 -4.86 -7.00
CA TYR A 268 3.41 -4.34 -7.98
C TYR A 268 3.21 -2.84 -8.19
N LEU A 269 4.30 -2.08 -8.13
CA LEU A 269 4.30 -0.63 -8.35
C LEU A 269 4.98 -0.28 -9.66
N SER A 270 4.43 0.70 -10.36
CA SER A 270 5.10 1.37 -11.49
C SER A 270 4.87 2.87 -11.42
N ALA A 271 5.85 3.64 -11.90
CA ALA A 271 5.79 5.08 -11.95
C ALA A 271 6.18 5.61 -13.33
N THR A 272 5.47 6.66 -13.78
CA THR A 272 5.84 7.44 -14.95
C THR A 272 5.92 8.92 -14.58
N ALA A 273 6.75 9.66 -15.32
CA ALA A 273 6.80 11.12 -15.21
C ALA A 273 5.51 11.79 -15.68
#